data_AF-A0A0G1CX48-F1
#
_entry.id   AF-A0A0G1CX48-F1
#
_cell.length_a   1.000
_cell.length_b   1.000
_cell.length_c   1.000
_cell.angle_alpha   90.00
_cell.angle_beta   90.00
_cell.angle_gamma   90.00
#
_symmetry.space_group_name_H-M   'P 1'
#
loop_
_entity.id
_entity.type
_entity.pdbx_description
1 polymer ?
#
loop_
_entity_poly.entity_id
_entity_poly.type
_entity_poly.pdbx_seq_one_letter_code
_entity_poly.pdbx_strand_id
1 'polypeptide(L)'
;MYSIQPMKTDTKQRILAYIIDNKRVSPKEIVSYFGLNATGIFRHLGDLIKQGLIIKQGKPPKVFYLSMNNKKQDSSIIQNGFIWNENRAGILPPSEVYCPTRDVFQARLDHLLADCLRQFDENLSYLLTAVVGEIGNNSFDHNLGNWRDVAGIYFVADLTARKILISDRGQGIFATIKRVRPEIKNDIEAIRIAFTERISGRAPEQRGNGLKFVKKIFEQQGWQLNFGSGQAVCHIESELLSSRPAGRDAWLSAQAYLFDKLKPKEKIEVDFSNVSVLSPSWAEEFLTQLKKKYLEQVVFLPSDNPSVKASLEIIEI
;
A
#
# COMPACT_ATOMS: atom_id res chain seq x y z
N MET A 1 -37.38 23.96 -18.95
CA MET A 1 -36.32 24.89 -19.39
C MET A 1 -35.34 25.01 -18.23
N TYR A 2 -34.24 24.27 -18.25
CA TYR A 2 -33.26 24.24 -17.16
C TYR A 2 -31.86 24.42 -17.73
N SER A 3 -31.11 25.32 -17.08
CA SER A 3 -29.77 25.76 -17.43
C SER A 3 -28.74 24.75 -16.93
N ILE A 4 -27.92 24.24 -17.84
CA ILE A 4 -26.69 23.51 -17.51
C ILE A 4 -25.64 24.56 -17.18
N GLN A 5 -25.24 24.66 -15.91
CA GLN A 5 -23.97 25.30 -15.57
C GLN A 5 -22.89 24.22 -15.43
N PRO A 6 -21.73 24.36 -16.10
CA PRO A 6 -20.63 23.42 -15.95
C PRO A 6 -20.00 23.57 -14.56
N MET A 7 -19.73 22.42 -13.93
CA MET A 7 -18.93 22.31 -12.71
C MET A 7 -17.56 22.95 -12.97
N LYS A 8 -17.28 24.10 -12.33
CA LYS A 8 -16.00 24.82 -12.41
C LYS A 8 -14.87 23.95 -11.83
N THR A 9 -14.26 23.10 -12.66
CA THR A 9 -12.95 22.54 -12.35
C THR A 9 -11.91 23.66 -12.43
N ASP A 10 -11.13 23.86 -11.36
CA ASP A 10 -10.12 24.91 -11.28
C ASP A 10 -9.11 24.76 -12.43
N THR A 11 -8.98 25.78 -13.30
CA THR A 11 -8.06 25.81 -14.44
C THR A 11 -6.63 25.40 -14.05
N LYS A 12 -6.21 25.73 -12.82
CA LYS A 12 -4.93 25.34 -12.25
C LYS A 12 -4.76 23.82 -12.11
N GLN A 13 -5.81 23.12 -11.67
CA GLN A 13 -5.79 21.65 -11.51
C GLN A 13 -5.69 20.95 -12.86
N ARG A 14 -6.41 21.45 -13.88
CA ARG A 14 -6.33 20.93 -15.25
C ARG A 14 -4.94 21.11 -15.86
N ILE A 15 -4.31 22.28 -15.65
CA ILE A 15 -2.93 22.54 -16.09
C ILE A 15 -1.94 21.60 -15.39
N LEU A 16 -2.10 21.36 -14.09
CA LEU A 16 -1.25 20.43 -13.35
C LEU A 16 -1.38 18.99 -13.87
N ALA A 17 -2.61 18.50 -14.05
CA ALA A 17 -2.85 17.15 -14.60
C ALA A 17 -2.19 16.97 -15.97
N TYR A 18 -2.34 17.96 -16.86
CA TYR A 18 -1.71 17.94 -18.17
C TYR A 18 -0.17 17.87 -18.12
N ILE A 19 0.47 18.59 -17.19
CA ILE A 19 1.93 18.54 -16.99
C ILE A 19 2.37 17.16 -16.44
N ILE A 20 1.59 16.56 -15.55
CA ILE A 20 1.84 15.24 -14.97
C ILE A 20 1.79 14.17 -16.07
N ASP A 21 0.72 14.13 -16.85
CA ASP A 21 0.49 13.10 -17.89
C ASP A 21 1.58 13.12 -18.97
N ASN A 22 2.05 14.32 -19.33
CA ASN A 22 3.02 14.49 -20.40
C ASN A 22 4.48 14.47 -19.91
N LYS A 23 4.72 14.36 -18.60
CA LYS A 23 6.03 14.33 -17.90
C LYS A 23 6.91 15.58 -18.06
N ARG A 24 6.87 16.24 -19.22
CA ARG A 24 7.62 17.43 -19.60
C ARG A 24 6.87 18.16 -20.71
N VAL A 25 6.54 19.44 -20.49
CA VAL A 25 5.81 20.27 -21.47
C VAL A 25 6.39 21.66 -21.59
N SER A 26 6.37 22.24 -22.78
CA SER A 26 6.78 23.62 -23.03
C SER A 26 5.63 24.61 -22.80
N PRO A 27 5.92 25.90 -22.54
CA PRO A 27 4.89 26.93 -22.47
C PRO A 27 3.97 26.98 -23.70
N LYS A 28 4.53 26.75 -24.90
CA LYS A 28 3.78 26.77 -26.17
C LYS A 28 2.76 25.65 -26.23
N GLU A 29 3.12 24.44 -25.78
CA GLU A 29 2.23 23.29 -25.74
C GLU A 29 1.07 23.51 -24.77
N ILE A 30 1.34 24.07 -23.59
CA ILE A 30 0.29 24.37 -22.59
C ILE A 30 -0.68 25.44 -23.14
N VAL A 31 -0.17 26.53 -23.72
CA VAL A 31 -1.03 27.57 -24.31
C VAL A 31 -1.87 27.04 -25.46
N SER A 32 -1.26 26.23 -26.34
CA SER A 32 -1.96 25.62 -27.47
C SER A 32 -3.05 24.64 -27.02
N TYR A 33 -2.78 23.83 -25.99
CA TYR A 33 -3.70 22.81 -25.51
C TYR A 33 -4.91 23.42 -24.79
N PHE A 34 -4.68 24.42 -23.93
CA PHE A 34 -5.77 25.02 -23.15
C PHE A 34 -6.52 26.13 -23.90
N GLY A 35 -5.97 26.67 -24.98
CA GLY A 35 -6.59 27.76 -25.75
C GLY A 35 -6.80 29.04 -24.93
N LEU A 36 -6.05 29.21 -23.84
CA LEU A 36 -6.19 30.34 -22.91
C LEU A 36 -5.15 31.43 -23.17
N ASN A 37 -5.44 32.64 -22.69
CA ASN A 37 -4.48 33.74 -22.67
C ASN A 37 -3.20 33.33 -21.93
N ALA A 38 -2.06 33.50 -22.59
CA ALA A 38 -0.73 33.19 -22.07
C ALA A 38 -0.51 33.77 -20.67
N THR A 39 -0.93 35.01 -20.39
CA THR A 39 -0.79 35.67 -19.09
C THR A 39 -1.52 34.91 -17.98
N GLY A 40 -2.72 34.38 -18.28
CA GLY A 40 -3.49 33.58 -17.33
C GLY A 40 -2.83 32.24 -17.02
N ILE A 41 -2.28 31.58 -18.03
CA ILE A 41 -1.52 30.34 -17.85
C ILE A 41 -0.26 30.58 -17.03
N PHE A 42 0.53 31.61 -17.33
CA PHE A 42 1.76 31.91 -16.58
C PHE A 42 1.49 32.24 -15.11
N ARG A 43 0.35 32.87 -14.79
CA ARG A 43 -0.07 33.07 -13.39
C ARG A 43 -0.28 31.73 -12.67
N HIS A 44 -1.05 30.82 -13.27
CA HIS A 44 -1.29 29.48 -12.70
C HIS A 44 0.01 28.66 -12.58
N LEU A 45 0.89 28.73 -13.58
CA LEU A 45 2.20 28.08 -13.51
C LEU A 45 3.07 28.67 -12.39
N GLY A 46 3.04 29.99 -12.19
CA GLY A 46 3.70 30.65 -11.07
C GLY A 46 3.19 30.16 -9.72
N ASP A 47 1.87 29.99 -9.58
CA ASP A 47 1.27 29.44 -8.36
C ASP A 47 1.68 27.98 -8.12
N LEU A 48 1.69 27.14 -9.17
CA LEU A 48 2.11 25.73 -9.07
C LEU A 48 3.60 25.59 -8.71
N ILE A 49 4.46 26.47 -9.21
CA ILE A 49 5.89 26.52 -8.84
C ILE A 49 6.05 26.94 -7.37
N LYS A 50 5.32 27.97 -6.94
CA LYS A 50 5.32 28.40 -5.53
C LYS A 50 4.85 27.30 -4.58
N GLN A 51 3.89 26.49 -5.02
CA GLN A 51 3.39 25.33 -4.28
C GLN A 51 4.32 24.11 -4.35
N GLY A 52 5.41 24.16 -5.12
CA GLY A 52 6.36 23.06 -5.27
C GLY A 52 5.81 21.84 -6.04
N LEU A 53 4.74 22.02 -6.81
CA LEU A 53 4.08 20.94 -7.58
C LEU A 53 4.76 20.72 -8.94
N ILE A 54 5.35 21.76 -9.52
CA ILE A 54 6.09 21.70 -10.77
C ILE A 54 7.40 22.48 -10.66
N ILE A 55 8.38 22.14 -11.49
CA ILE A 55 9.61 22.92 -11.69
C ILE A 55 9.70 23.46 -13.11
N LYS A 56 10.37 24.60 -13.24
CA LYS A 56 10.73 25.19 -14.51
C LYS A 56 12.20 24.85 -14.81
N GLN A 57 12.44 24.09 -15.87
CA GLN A 57 13.78 23.67 -16.29
C GLN A 57 14.18 24.33 -17.62
N GLY A 58 15.43 24.79 -17.70
CA GLY A 58 16.00 25.39 -18.90
C GLY A 58 16.02 26.92 -18.89
N LYS A 59 16.64 27.50 -19.93
CA LYS A 59 16.74 28.95 -20.14
C LYS A 59 15.96 29.32 -21.41
N PRO A 60 15.31 30.50 -21.48
CA PRO A 60 14.68 30.97 -22.71
C PRO A 60 15.64 30.88 -23.91
N PRO A 61 15.17 30.44 -25.09
CA PRO A 61 13.79 30.10 -25.43
C PRO A 61 13.38 28.64 -25.12
N LYS A 62 14.32 27.78 -24.69
CA LYS A 62 14.07 26.35 -24.43
C LYS A 62 13.77 26.09 -22.95
N VAL A 63 12.53 26.39 -22.56
CA VAL A 63 12.03 26.20 -21.20
C VAL A 63 10.96 25.11 -21.18
N PHE A 64 11.00 24.26 -20.17
CA PHE A 64 10.02 23.21 -19.93
C PHE A 64 9.51 23.27 -18.49
N TYR A 65 8.25 22.89 -18.29
CA TYR A 65 7.68 22.58 -17.00
C TYR A 65 7.65 21.07 -16.83
N LEU A 66 8.14 20.60 -15.70
CA LEU A 66 8.09 19.20 -15.32
C LEU A 66 7.34 19.08 -14.00
N SER A 67 6.56 18.02 -13.86
CA SER A 67 6.08 17.64 -12.54
C SER A 67 7.31 17.33 -11.68
N MET A 68 7.35 17.87 -10.46
CA MET A 68 8.27 17.32 -9.48
C MET A 68 7.76 15.91 -9.19
N ASN A 69 8.46 14.90 -9.73
CA ASN A 69 8.24 13.50 -9.39
C ASN A 69 8.29 13.39 -7.87
N ASN A 70 7.12 13.40 -7.27
CA ASN A 70 6.98 13.42 -5.84
C ASN A 70 6.64 11.99 -5.45
N LYS A 71 7.65 11.30 -4.93
CA LYS A 71 7.50 10.37 -3.80
C LYS A 71 6.66 10.95 -2.64
N LYS A 72 6.17 12.20 -2.73
CA LYS A 72 5.19 12.89 -1.87
C LYS A 72 3.74 12.89 -2.40
N GLN A 73 3.44 12.53 -3.65
CA GLN A 73 2.07 12.43 -4.15
C GLN A 73 1.52 11.00 -3.95
N ASP A 74 2.40 9.99 -4.07
CA ASP A 74 2.09 8.60 -3.74
C ASP A 74 1.77 8.44 -2.24
N SER A 75 2.48 9.18 -1.38
CA SER A 75 2.12 9.27 0.03
C SER A 75 0.84 10.06 0.25
N SER A 76 0.53 11.08 -0.56
CA SER A 76 -0.62 11.95 -0.30
C SER A 76 -1.95 11.27 -0.58
N ILE A 77 -2.10 10.49 -1.65
CA ILE A 77 -3.39 9.84 -1.96
C ILE A 77 -3.71 8.70 -0.98
N ILE A 78 -2.70 7.89 -0.62
CA ILE A 78 -2.83 6.84 0.40
C ILE A 78 -3.09 7.50 1.77
N GLN A 79 -2.32 8.53 2.13
CA GLN A 79 -2.52 9.26 3.38
C GLN A 79 -3.89 9.94 3.43
N ASN A 80 -4.41 10.43 2.29
CA ASN A 80 -5.75 10.99 2.21
C ASN A 80 -6.83 9.97 2.53
N GLY A 81 -6.65 8.68 2.20
CA GLY A 81 -7.61 7.64 2.57
C GLY A 81 -7.62 7.35 4.08
N PHE A 82 -6.49 7.47 4.77
CA PHE A 82 -6.43 7.43 6.24
C PHE A 82 -7.08 8.67 6.87
N ILE A 83 -6.71 9.87 6.41
CA ILE A 83 -7.32 11.13 6.84
C ILE A 83 -8.83 11.11 6.63
N TRP A 84 -9.28 10.60 5.48
CA TRP A 84 -10.69 10.44 5.17
C TRP A 84 -11.40 9.51 6.14
N ASN A 85 -10.75 8.46 6.64
CA ASN A 85 -11.33 7.58 7.66
C ASN A 85 -11.50 8.27 9.02
N GLU A 86 -10.44 8.96 9.46
CA GLU A 86 -10.30 9.57 10.79
C GLU A 86 -11.10 10.87 10.95
N ASN A 87 -11.41 11.55 9.84
CA ASN A 87 -12.19 12.77 9.86
C ASN A 87 -13.54 12.57 10.56
N ARG A 88 -13.96 13.57 11.36
CA ARG A 88 -15.24 13.50 12.09
C ARG A 88 -16.46 13.45 11.16
N ALA A 89 -16.39 14.15 10.03
CA ALA A 89 -17.45 14.18 9.03
C ALA A 89 -16.96 13.50 7.75
N GLY A 90 -17.82 12.65 7.18
CA GLY A 90 -17.59 12.03 5.89
C GLY A 90 -17.76 13.04 4.77
N ILE A 91 -16.64 13.47 4.20
CA ILE A 91 -16.61 14.22 2.95
C ILE A 91 -16.51 13.20 1.82
N LEU A 92 -17.31 13.33 0.77
CA LEU A 92 -17.20 12.43 -0.38
C LEU A 92 -15.79 12.53 -1.00
N PRO A 93 -15.06 11.41 -1.14
CA PRO A 93 -13.77 11.43 -1.82
C PRO A 93 -13.95 11.71 -3.32
N PRO A 94 -12.85 12.10 -4.02
CA PRO A 94 -12.85 12.25 -5.47
C PRO A 94 -13.32 10.97 -6.18
N SER A 95 -13.98 11.14 -7.32
CA SER A 95 -14.60 10.03 -8.05
C SER A 95 -13.59 8.96 -8.45
N GLU A 96 -12.32 9.31 -8.60
CA GLU A 96 -11.24 8.44 -9.08
C GLU A 96 -10.80 7.44 -8.00
N VAL A 97 -11.05 7.72 -6.73
CA VAL A 97 -10.66 6.89 -5.58
C VAL A 97 -11.85 6.40 -4.76
N TYR A 98 -13.06 6.82 -5.13
CA TYR A 98 -14.27 6.50 -4.39
C TYR A 98 -15.12 5.43 -5.09
N CYS A 99 -15.49 4.40 -4.34
CA CYS A 99 -16.45 3.37 -4.75
C CYS A 99 -17.71 3.52 -3.89
N PRO A 100 -18.75 4.24 -4.35
CA PRO A 100 -19.98 4.42 -3.58
C PRO A 100 -20.77 3.13 -3.38
N THR A 101 -20.61 2.16 -4.29
CA THR A 101 -21.39 0.92 -4.33
C THR A 101 -20.50 -0.28 -4.66
N ARG A 102 -21.02 -1.47 -4.37
CA ARG A 102 -20.31 -2.74 -4.60
C ARG A 102 -20.03 -2.98 -6.08
N ASP A 103 -20.98 -2.68 -6.95
CA ASP A 103 -20.83 -2.82 -8.40
C ASP A 103 -19.73 -1.91 -8.94
N VAL A 104 -19.62 -0.68 -8.43
CA VAL A 104 -18.51 0.22 -8.79
C VAL A 104 -17.18 -0.34 -8.30
N PHE A 105 -17.12 -0.88 -7.08
CA PHE A 105 -15.91 -1.53 -6.59
C PHE A 105 -15.54 -2.77 -7.43
N GLN A 106 -16.51 -3.61 -7.78
CA GLN A 106 -16.28 -4.80 -8.59
C GLN A 106 -15.72 -4.44 -9.97
N ALA A 107 -16.28 -3.42 -10.64
CA ALA A 107 -15.75 -2.94 -11.90
C ALA A 107 -14.29 -2.46 -11.77
N ARG A 108 -13.93 -1.77 -10.68
CA ARG A 108 -12.54 -1.38 -10.42
C ARG A 108 -11.62 -2.54 -10.10
N LEU A 109 -12.15 -3.57 -9.46
CA LEU A 109 -11.41 -4.80 -9.18
C LEU A 109 -11.08 -5.54 -10.48
N ASP A 110 -12.01 -5.55 -11.45
CA ASP A 110 -11.77 -6.11 -12.78
C ASP A 110 -10.71 -5.30 -13.54
N HIS A 111 -10.73 -3.96 -13.43
CA HIS A 111 -9.67 -3.10 -13.96
C HIS A 111 -8.31 -3.36 -13.29
N LEU A 112 -8.27 -3.49 -11.97
CA LEU A 112 -7.06 -3.85 -11.22
C LEU A 112 -6.47 -5.16 -11.74
N LEU A 113 -7.29 -6.19 -11.93
CA LEU A 113 -6.85 -7.47 -12.46
C LEU A 113 -6.22 -7.32 -13.85
N ALA A 114 -6.88 -6.57 -14.74
CA ALA A 114 -6.36 -6.31 -16.08
C ALA A 114 -5.02 -5.57 -16.04
N ASP A 115 -4.83 -4.63 -15.11
CA ASP A 115 -3.58 -3.88 -14.94
C ASP A 115 -2.48 -4.74 -14.31
N CYS A 116 -2.83 -5.64 -13.38
CA CYS A 116 -1.91 -6.61 -12.79
C CYS A 116 -1.42 -7.63 -13.82
N LEU A 117 -2.31 -8.19 -14.65
CA LEU A 117 -1.95 -9.17 -15.69
C LEU A 117 -0.99 -8.59 -16.75
N ARG A 118 -0.92 -7.27 -16.89
CA ARG A 118 0.06 -6.61 -17.77
C ARG A 118 1.44 -6.42 -17.12
N GLN A 119 1.53 -6.48 -15.79
CA GLN A 119 2.73 -6.09 -15.02
C GLN A 119 3.34 -7.24 -14.20
N PHE A 120 2.56 -8.25 -13.86
CA PHE A 120 2.93 -9.34 -12.98
C PHE A 120 2.52 -10.70 -13.59
N ASP A 121 2.96 -11.79 -12.98
CA ASP A 121 2.54 -13.11 -13.39
C ASP A 121 1.05 -13.36 -13.06
N GLU A 122 0.48 -14.34 -13.77
CA GLU A 122 -0.93 -14.68 -13.71
C GLU A 122 -1.38 -15.10 -12.30
N ASN A 123 -0.57 -15.92 -11.62
CA ASN A 123 -0.89 -16.40 -10.27
C ASN A 123 -0.92 -15.25 -9.27
N LEU A 124 0.09 -14.38 -9.28
CA LEU A 124 0.14 -13.20 -8.42
C LEU A 124 -1.06 -12.28 -8.68
N SER A 125 -1.41 -12.07 -9.95
CA SER A 125 -2.48 -11.18 -10.38
C SER A 125 -3.84 -11.64 -9.85
N TYR A 126 -4.18 -12.92 -10.04
CA TYR A 126 -5.44 -13.47 -9.50
C TYR A 126 -5.45 -13.50 -7.98
N LEU A 127 -4.33 -13.83 -7.36
CA LEU A 127 -4.23 -13.91 -5.90
C LEU A 127 -4.41 -12.54 -5.24
N LEU A 128 -3.75 -11.51 -5.78
CA LEU A 128 -3.88 -10.14 -5.31
C LEU A 128 -5.31 -9.64 -5.47
N THR A 129 -5.92 -9.83 -6.65
CA THR A 129 -7.30 -9.45 -6.91
C THR A 129 -8.28 -10.17 -5.98
N ALA A 130 -8.09 -11.46 -5.72
CA ALA A 130 -8.93 -12.22 -4.80
C ALA A 130 -8.87 -11.66 -3.37
N VAL A 131 -7.67 -11.33 -2.88
CA VAL A 131 -7.46 -10.75 -1.56
C VAL A 131 -8.05 -9.34 -1.44
N VAL A 132 -7.82 -8.48 -2.44
CA VAL A 132 -8.39 -7.13 -2.49
C VAL A 132 -9.91 -7.19 -2.54
N GLY A 133 -10.47 -8.09 -3.35
CA GLY A 133 -11.90 -8.34 -3.43
C GLY A 133 -12.50 -8.81 -2.11
N GLU A 134 -11.85 -9.74 -1.43
CA GLU A 134 -12.30 -10.23 -0.12
C GLU A 134 -12.36 -9.09 0.90
N ILE A 135 -11.32 -8.26 1.01
CA ILE A 135 -11.30 -7.13 1.95
C ILE A 135 -12.38 -6.09 1.57
N GLY A 136 -12.44 -5.67 0.30
CA GLY A 136 -13.34 -4.61 -0.13
C GLY A 136 -14.82 -5.01 -0.12
N ASN A 137 -15.15 -6.25 -0.48
CA ASN A 137 -16.52 -6.74 -0.43
C ASN A 137 -17.06 -6.83 1.01
N ASN A 138 -16.20 -7.20 1.97
CA ASN A 138 -16.54 -7.21 3.39
C ASN A 138 -16.97 -5.82 3.90
N SER A 139 -16.36 -4.74 3.40
CA SER A 139 -16.79 -3.37 3.72
C SER A 139 -18.24 -3.12 3.30
N PHE A 140 -18.72 -3.67 2.18
CA PHE A 140 -20.12 -3.50 1.77
C PHE A 140 -21.07 -4.48 2.47
N ASP A 141 -20.68 -5.74 2.63
CA ASP A 141 -21.50 -6.78 3.25
C ASP A 141 -21.84 -6.49 4.71
N HIS A 142 -20.89 -5.93 5.46
CA HIS A 142 -21.06 -5.70 6.89
C HIS A 142 -21.66 -4.33 7.25
N ASN A 143 -21.62 -3.37 6.33
CA ASN A 143 -22.11 -2.02 6.55
C ASN A 143 -23.44 -1.70 5.86
N LEU A 144 -24.08 -2.65 5.18
CA LEU A 144 -25.39 -2.44 4.55
C LEU A 144 -26.41 -1.93 5.60
N GLY A 145 -26.91 -0.71 5.40
CA GLY A 145 -27.81 -0.01 6.33
C GLY A 145 -27.17 0.46 7.65
N ASN A 146 -25.86 0.33 7.81
CA ASN A 146 -25.11 0.61 9.05
C ASN A 146 -23.85 1.46 8.82
N TRP A 147 -23.77 2.17 7.69
CA TRP A 147 -22.72 3.14 7.45
C TRP A 147 -22.76 4.26 8.49
N ARG A 148 -21.60 4.76 8.93
CA ARG A 148 -21.53 5.85 9.91
C ARG A 148 -22.15 7.13 9.37
N ASP A 149 -21.78 7.50 8.15
CA ASP A 149 -22.17 8.76 7.51
C ASP A 149 -22.11 8.70 5.97
N VAL A 150 -21.03 8.16 5.42
CA VAL A 150 -20.83 8.01 3.97
C VAL A 150 -20.76 6.53 3.63
N ALA A 151 -21.61 6.10 2.69
CA ALA A 151 -21.64 4.73 2.22
C ALA A 151 -20.58 4.47 1.14
N GLY A 152 -19.87 3.34 1.24
CA GLY A 152 -18.87 2.94 0.26
C GLY A 152 -17.44 3.04 0.77
N ILE A 153 -16.49 2.83 -0.13
CA ILE A 153 -15.07 2.71 0.21
C ILE A 153 -14.20 3.69 -0.56
N TYR A 154 -13.13 4.13 0.09
CA TYR A 154 -11.96 4.72 -0.55
C TYR A 154 -11.06 3.57 -1.02
N PHE A 155 -10.84 3.47 -2.33
CA PHE A 155 -10.03 2.43 -2.95
C PHE A 155 -9.03 3.05 -3.92
N VAL A 156 -7.75 2.75 -3.69
CA VAL A 156 -6.66 3.14 -4.58
C VAL A 156 -5.65 2.00 -4.65
N ALA A 157 -5.15 1.75 -5.86
CA ALA A 157 -4.09 0.80 -6.13
C ALA A 157 -2.98 1.51 -6.91
N ASP A 158 -1.80 1.56 -6.31
CA ASP A 158 -0.57 2.00 -6.95
C ASP A 158 0.32 0.78 -7.17
N LEU A 159 0.24 0.21 -8.37
CA LEU A 159 1.02 -0.96 -8.76
C LEU A 159 2.51 -0.67 -8.93
N THR A 160 2.87 0.61 -9.17
CA THR A 160 4.29 1.02 -9.28
C THR A 160 4.93 1.05 -7.89
N ALA A 161 4.26 1.67 -6.92
CA ALA A 161 4.69 1.67 -5.52
C ALA A 161 4.38 0.35 -4.79
N ARG A 162 3.64 -0.57 -5.43
CA ARG A 162 3.15 -1.83 -4.88
C ARG A 162 2.35 -1.64 -3.59
N LYS A 163 1.46 -0.65 -3.59
CA LYS A 163 0.61 -0.31 -2.45
C LYS A 163 -0.85 -0.30 -2.87
N ILE A 164 -1.70 -0.90 -2.05
CA ILE A 164 -3.16 -0.84 -2.20
C ILE A 164 -3.72 -0.35 -0.87
N LEU A 165 -4.68 0.58 -0.95
CA LEU A 165 -5.44 1.04 0.21
C LEU A 165 -6.92 0.81 -0.05
N ILE A 166 -7.56 0.17 0.92
CA ILE A 166 -9.01 0.11 1.08
C ILE A 166 -9.32 0.75 2.44
N SER A 167 -10.26 1.68 2.46
CA SER A 167 -10.74 2.31 3.70
C SER A 167 -12.24 2.52 3.59
N ASP A 168 -12.96 2.32 4.70
CA ASP A 168 -14.41 2.49 4.75
C ASP A 168 -14.84 3.19 6.04
N ARG A 169 -15.96 3.93 5.99
CA ARG A 169 -16.52 4.64 7.16
C ARG A 169 -17.70 3.86 7.75
N GLY A 170 -17.49 2.56 7.96
CA GLY A 170 -18.48 1.62 8.47
C GLY A 170 -18.68 1.59 9.99
N GLN A 171 -19.42 0.58 10.45
CA GLN A 171 -19.70 0.31 11.87
C GLN A 171 -18.50 -0.30 12.61
N GLY A 172 -17.50 -0.82 11.88
CA GLY A 172 -16.33 -1.50 12.43
C GLY A 172 -16.54 -2.97 12.80
N ILE A 173 -15.44 -3.70 12.99
CA ILE A 173 -15.44 -5.14 13.26
C ILE A 173 -16.05 -5.45 14.62
N PHE A 174 -15.76 -4.66 15.66
CA PHE A 174 -16.31 -4.89 17.00
C PHE A 174 -17.83 -4.85 17.01
N ALA A 175 -18.46 -3.82 16.44
CA ALA A 175 -19.91 -3.74 16.34
C ALA A 175 -20.50 -4.90 15.52
N THR A 176 -19.78 -5.34 14.48
CA THR A 176 -20.18 -6.48 13.64
C THR A 176 -20.16 -7.80 14.42
N ILE A 177 -19.06 -8.12 15.10
CA ILE A 177 -18.89 -9.39 15.83
C ILE A 177 -19.75 -9.42 17.09
N LYS A 178 -19.94 -8.29 17.78
CA LYS A 178 -20.73 -8.22 19.02
C LYS A 178 -22.19 -8.67 18.82
N ARG A 179 -22.72 -8.57 17.60
CA ARG A 179 -24.07 -9.08 17.24
C ARG A 179 -24.17 -10.61 17.34
N VAL A 180 -23.08 -11.32 17.07
CA VAL A 180 -23.02 -12.79 17.05
C VAL A 180 -22.29 -13.37 18.26
N ARG A 181 -21.46 -12.56 18.93
CA ARG A 181 -20.73 -12.88 20.15
C ARG A 181 -20.80 -11.71 21.13
N PRO A 182 -21.90 -11.57 21.89
CA PRO A 182 -22.13 -10.45 22.80
C PRO A 182 -21.06 -10.29 23.90
N GLU A 183 -20.32 -11.37 24.18
CA GLU A 183 -19.30 -11.46 25.22
C GLU A 183 -17.97 -10.75 24.89
N ILE A 184 -17.74 -10.37 23.62
CA ILE A 184 -16.51 -9.69 23.25
C ILE A 184 -16.40 -8.33 23.94
N LYS A 185 -15.20 -8.00 24.40
CA LYS A 185 -14.97 -6.85 25.29
C LYS A 185 -14.55 -5.59 24.56
N ASN A 186 -13.69 -5.72 23.55
CA ASN A 186 -13.03 -4.58 22.90
C ASN A 186 -12.65 -4.86 21.44
N ASP A 187 -12.18 -3.82 20.75
CA ASP A 187 -11.77 -3.88 19.35
C ASP A 187 -10.61 -4.87 19.10
N ILE A 188 -9.67 -5.00 20.06
CA ILE A 188 -8.52 -5.90 19.96
C ILE A 188 -8.99 -7.34 19.90
N GLU A 189 -9.89 -7.73 20.80
CA GLU A 189 -10.49 -9.05 20.82
C GLU A 189 -11.29 -9.32 19.55
N ALA A 190 -12.02 -8.32 19.05
CA ALA A 190 -12.78 -8.45 17.81
C ALA A 190 -11.87 -8.69 16.59
N ILE A 191 -10.79 -7.90 16.43
CA ILE A 191 -9.80 -8.12 15.36
C ILE A 191 -9.14 -9.50 15.49
N ARG A 192 -8.74 -9.90 16.71
CA ARG A 192 -8.17 -11.23 16.95
C ARG A 192 -9.12 -12.33 16.46
N ILE A 193 -10.39 -12.28 16.87
CA ILE A 193 -11.41 -13.26 16.47
C ILE A 193 -11.60 -13.23 14.95
N ALA A 194 -11.68 -12.05 14.32
CA ALA A 194 -11.87 -11.90 12.87
C ALA A 194 -10.77 -12.59 12.04
N PHE A 195 -9.51 -12.51 12.49
CA PHE A 195 -8.36 -13.09 11.79
C PHE A 195 -8.03 -14.53 12.19
N THR A 196 -8.55 -15.04 13.31
CA THR A 196 -8.13 -16.36 13.86
C THR A 196 -9.27 -17.37 14.04
N GLU A 197 -10.49 -16.92 14.33
CA GLU A 197 -11.60 -17.79 14.74
C GLU A 197 -12.69 -17.90 13.67
N ARG A 198 -13.37 -19.05 13.60
CA ARG A 198 -14.45 -19.24 12.62
C ARG A 198 -15.70 -18.60 13.20
N ILE A 199 -16.18 -17.53 12.57
CA ILE A 199 -17.40 -16.82 12.99
C ILE A 199 -18.55 -17.28 12.10
N SER A 200 -19.23 -18.37 12.48
CA SER A 200 -20.41 -18.86 11.74
C SER A 200 -21.64 -18.03 12.10
N GLY A 201 -21.90 -16.97 11.32
CA GLY A 201 -23.02 -16.07 11.56
C GLY A 201 -24.39 -16.55 11.06
N ARG A 202 -24.46 -17.52 10.14
CA ARG A 202 -25.71 -18.15 9.65
C ARG A 202 -25.41 -19.56 9.10
N ALA A 203 -25.98 -20.61 9.69
CA ALA A 203 -26.13 -21.86 8.96
C ALA A 203 -27.20 -21.63 7.87
N PRO A 204 -26.97 -21.93 6.57
CA PRO A 204 -25.95 -22.78 5.96
C PRO A 204 -24.96 -22.04 5.03
N GLU A 205 -24.47 -20.84 5.37
CA GLU A 205 -23.49 -20.12 4.52
C GLU A 205 -22.08 -20.14 5.12
N GLN A 206 -21.07 -20.39 4.28
CA GLN A 206 -19.64 -20.32 4.64
C GLN A 206 -19.14 -18.88 4.87
N ARG A 207 -19.88 -18.04 5.59
CA ARG A 207 -19.38 -16.71 6.01
C ARG A 207 -18.43 -16.88 7.20
N GLY A 208 -17.32 -16.13 7.20
CA GLY A 208 -16.32 -16.12 8.28
C GLY A 208 -14.95 -16.73 7.95
N ASN A 209 -14.66 -17.01 6.66
CA ASN A 209 -13.34 -17.49 6.21
C ASN A 209 -12.47 -16.41 5.53
N GLY A 210 -13.06 -15.26 5.18
CA GLY A 210 -12.44 -14.21 4.38
C GLY A 210 -11.11 -13.70 4.91
N LEU A 211 -11.13 -13.09 6.10
CA LEU A 211 -9.91 -12.53 6.71
C LEU A 211 -8.88 -13.60 7.11
N LYS A 212 -9.29 -14.86 7.30
CA LYS A 212 -8.35 -15.97 7.48
C LYS A 212 -7.63 -16.33 6.19
N PHE A 213 -8.37 -16.38 5.09
CA PHE A 213 -7.80 -16.56 3.76
C PHE A 213 -6.81 -15.43 3.46
N VAL A 214 -7.22 -14.17 3.66
CA VAL A 214 -6.36 -12.99 3.55
C VAL A 214 -5.08 -13.17 4.38
N LYS A 215 -5.22 -13.46 5.68
CA LYS A 215 -4.08 -13.68 6.59
C LYS A 215 -3.08 -14.69 6.02
N LYS A 216 -3.58 -15.88 5.65
CA LYS A 216 -2.76 -16.97 5.12
C LYS A 216 -2.02 -16.55 3.86
N ILE A 217 -2.67 -15.82 2.95
CA ILE A 217 -2.04 -15.36 1.72
C ILE A 217 -0.92 -14.35 2.02
N PHE A 218 -1.18 -13.36 2.88
CA PHE A 218 -0.15 -12.38 3.25
C PHE A 218 1.08 -13.04 3.88
N GLU A 219 0.89 -14.02 4.77
CA GLU A 219 1.96 -14.81 5.38
C GLU A 219 2.72 -15.67 4.34
N GLN A 220 2.01 -16.29 3.39
CA GLN A 220 2.64 -17.14 2.37
C GLN A 220 3.41 -16.35 1.31
N GLN A 221 2.94 -15.15 0.97
CA GLN A 221 3.48 -14.36 -0.14
C GLN A 221 4.59 -13.38 0.25
N GLY A 222 4.93 -13.24 1.54
CA GLY A 222 5.89 -12.20 1.90
C GLY A 222 5.28 -10.80 1.97
N TRP A 223 3.95 -10.65 1.99
CA TRP A 223 3.30 -9.35 1.88
C TRP A 223 3.10 -8.68 3.24
N GLN A 224 2.92 -7.37 3.21
CA GLN A 224 2.64 -6.56 4.41
C GLN A 224 1.18 -6.10 4.44
N LEU A 225 0.48 -6.40 5.54
CA LEU A 225 -0.87 -5.92 5.81
C LEU A 225 -0.86 -4.99 7.03
N ASN A 226 -1.45 -3.81 6.87
CA ASN A 226 -1.81 -2.92 7.96
C ASN A 226 -3.34 -2.78 7.96
N PHE A 227 -4.02 -3.48 8.86
CA PHE A 227 -5.48 -3.54 8.92
C PHE A 227 -6.02 -2.92 10.21
N GLY A 228 -6.77 -1.83 10.12
CA GLY A 228 -7.34 -1.13 11.29
C GLY A 228 -8.86 -1.27 11.39
N SER A 229 -9.38 -1.37 12.61
CA SER A 229 -10.81 -1.23 12.90
C SER A 229 -11.04 -0.75 14.33
N GLY A 230 -11.82 0.32 14.49
CA GLY A 230 -12.01 0.96 15.80
C GLY A 230 -10.68 1.44 16.37
N GLN A 231 -10.37 1.05 17.59
CA GLN A 231 -9.09 1.37 18.27
C GLN A 231 -8.01 0.29 18.06
N ALA A 232 -8.26 -0.75 17.26
CA ALA A 232 -7.34 -1.87 17.10
C ALA A 232 -6.75 -1.94 15.69
N VAL A 233 -5.53 -2.48 15.61
CA VAL A 233 -4.81 -2.71 14.36
C VAL A 233 -4.24 -4.12 14.36
N CYS A 234 -4.33 -4.80 13.21
CA CYS A 234 -3.63 -6.03 12.91
C CYS A 234 -2.53 -5.71 11.89
N HIS A 235 -1.29 -6.03 12.26
CA HIS A 235 -0.14 -5.97 11.39
C HIS A 235 0.24 -7.40 10.99
N ILE A 236 0.37 -7.66 9.70
CA ILE A 236 1.03 -8.86 9.17
C ILE A 236 2.25 -8.36 8.44
N GLU A 237 3.42 -8.62 8.97
CA GLU A 237 4.68 -8.45 8.26
C GLU A 237 5.24 -9.84 8.04
N SER A 238 5.37 -10.23 6.77
CA SER A 238 5.95 -11.52 6.47
C SER A 238 7.47 -11.40 6.44
N GLU A 239 8.12 -11.85 7.51
CA GLU A 239 9.58 -11.98 7.62
C GLU A 239 10.12 -13.23 6.90
N LEU A 240 9.63 -13.45 5.67
CA LEU A 240 9.93 -14.63 4.86
C LEU A 240 11.21 -14.37 4.05
N LEU A 241 12.34 -14.80 4.59
CA LEU A 241 13.66 -14.71 3.98
C LEU A 241 13.87 -15.92 3.06
N SER A 242 13.13 -15.97 1.95
CA SER A 242 12.96 -17.22 1.20
C SER A 242 13.69 -17.31 -0.15
N SER A 243 14.14 -16.20 -0.75
CA SER A 243 14.65 -16.20 -2.12
C SER A 243 16.08 -15.65 -2.25
N ARG A 244 16.86 -16.23 -3.18
CA ARG A 244 18.21 -15.76 -3.53
C ARG A 244 18.27 -14.28 -3.94
N PRO A 245 17.40 -13.78 -4.85
CA PRO A 245 17.43 -12.37 -5.24
C PRO A 245 17.24 -11.43 -4.05
N ALA A 246 16.31 -11.75 -3.14
CA ALA A 246 16.09 -10.95 -1.94
C ALA A 246 17.29 -10.96 -0.99
N GLY A 247 17.98 -12.10 -0.83
CA GLY A 247 19.19 -12.19 -0.01
C GLY A 247 20.34 -11.36 -0.60
N ARG A 248 20.50 -11.40 -1.92
CA ARG A 248 21.50 -10.60 -2.64
C ARG A 248 21.22 -9.10 -2.55
N ASP A 249 19.98 -8.68 -2.76
CA ASP A 249 19.58 -7.27 -2.67
C ASP A 249 19.74 -6.73 -1.25
N ALA A 250 19.40 -7.55 -0.24
CA ALA A 250 19.64 -7.23 1.16
C ALA A 250 21.14 -7.04 1.45
N TRP A 251 22.00 -7.93 0.92
CA TRP A 251 23.45 -7.83 1.10
C TRP A 251 24.02 -6.55 0.49
N LEU A 252 23.64 -6.24 -0.76
CA LEU A 252 24.07 -5.02 -1.44
C LEU A 252 23.62 -3.76 -0.69
N SER A 253 22.40 -3.77 -0.17
CA SER A 253 21.86 -2.66 0.63
C SER A 253 22.61 -2.51 1.96
N ALA A 254 22.88 -3.62 2.65
CA ALA A 254 23.64 -3.61 3.90
C ALA A 254 25.07 -3.09 3.68
N GLN A 255 25.72 -3.48 2.58
CA GLN A 255 27.01 -2.93 2.18
C GLN A 255 26.95 -1.40 1.98
N ALA A 256 25.96 -0.90 1.26
CA ALA A 256 25.87 0.51 0.90
C ALA A 256 25.53 1.43 2.10
N TYR A 257 24.76 0.93 3.07
CA TYR A 257 24.18 1.80 4.10
C TYR A 257 24.62 1.50 5.53
N LEU A 258 24.95 0.25 5.84
CA LEU A 258 25.27 -0.19 7.19
C LEU A 258 26.77 -0.35 7.36
N PHE A 259 27.42 -1.07 6.45
CA PHE A 259 28.77 -1.55 6.71
C PHE A 259 29.89 -0.53 6.45
N ASP A 260 29.65 0.52 5.66
CA ASP A 260 30.58 1.65 5.53
C ASP A 260 30.78 2.43 6.85
N LYS A 261 29.88 2.24 7.83
CA LYS A 261 29.92 2.92 9.13
C LYS A 261 30.45 2.05 10.26
N LEU A 262 30.74 0.77 10.01
CA LEU A 262 31.26 -0.15 11.03
C LEU A 262 32.65 0.28 11.47
N LYS A 263 32.83 0.41 12.79
CA LYS A 263 34.17 0.67 13.34
C LYS A 263 35.01 -0.60 13.27
N PRO A 264 36.34 -0.48 13.18
CA PRO A 264 37.22 -1.63 13.28
C PRO A 264 36.97 -2.41 14.58
N LYS A 265 36.72 -3.72 14.47
CA LYS A 265 36.45 -4.65 15.58
C LYS A 265 35.10 -4.48 16.27
N GLU A 266 34.17 -3.74 15.68
CA GLU A 266 32.79 -3.67 16.16
C GLU A 266 32.09 -5.01 15.91
N LYS A 267 31.51 -5.60 16.97
CA LYS A 267 30.77 -6.86 16.83
C LYS A 267 29.47 -6.63 16.05
N ILE A 268 29.17 -7.57 15.16
CA ILE A 268 27.93 -7.63 14.38
C ILE A 268 27.11 -8.79 14.95
N GLU A 269 26.07 -8.48 15.69
CA GLU A 269 25.13 -9.48 16.21
C GLU A 269 23.99 -9.68 15.21
N VAL A 270 23.80 -10.93 14.78
CA VAL A 270 22.72 -11.31 13.86
C VAL A 270 21.59 -11.90 14.69
N ASP A 271 20.52 -11.12 14.83
CA ASP A 271 19.30 -11.48 15.56
C ASP A 271 18.24 -12.06 14.60
N PHE A 272 17.61 -13.16 15.00
CA PHE A 272 16.55 -13.85 14.25
C PHE A 272 15.19 -13.79 14.96
N SER A 273 15.03 -12.97 16.00
CA SER A 273 13.87 -13.00 16.92
C SER A 273 12.52 -12.83 16.23
N ASN A 274 12.47 -12.10 15.12
CA ASN A 274 11.22 -11.87 14.39
C ASN A 274 11.12 -12.69 13.08
N VAL A 275 12.20 -13.38 12.68
CA VAL A 275 12.22 -14.13 11.41
C VAL A 275 11.22 -15.26 11.48
N SER A 276 10.29 -15.30 10.53
CA SER A 276 9.25 -16.32 10.47
C SER A 276 9.72 -17.56 9.70
N VAL A 277 10.34 -17.35 8.54
CA VAL A 277 10.94 -18.40 7.72
C VAL A 277 12.26 -17.91 7.15
N LEU A 278 13.35 -18.63 7.42
CA LEU A 278 14.61 -18.50 6.70
C LEU A 278 14.73 -19.67 5.72
N SER A 279 15.02 -19.40 4.45
CA SER A 279 15.44 -20.44 3.51
C SER A 279 16.97 -20.48 3.41
N PRO A 280 17.56 -21.66 3.18
CA PRO A 280 19.00 -21.78 2.96
C PRO A 280 19.47 -20.90 1.80
N SER A 281 18.64 -20.78 0.77
CA SER A 281 18.98 -20.00 -0.42
C SER A 281 19.13 -18.50 -0.17
N TRP A 282 18.31 -17.92 0.72
CA TRP A 282 18.47 -16.53 1.13
C TRP A 282 19.66 -16.37 2.07
N ALA A 283 19.79 -17.30 3.03
CA ALA A 283 20.86 -17.34 4.02
C ALA A 283 22.25 -17.40 3.36
N GLU A 284 22.40 -18.19 2.30
CA GLU A 284 23.62 -18.31 1.49
C GLU A 284 24.03 -16.96 0.87
N GLU A 285 23.08 -16.20 0.34
CA GLU A 285 23.37 -14.93 -0.35
C GLU A 285 23.73 -13.82 0.64
N PHE A 286 23.21 -13.86 1.87
CA PHE A 286 23.43 -12.80 2.85
C PHE A 286 24.41 -13.21 3.96
N LEU A 287 24.09 -14.26 4.73
CA LEU A 287 24.83 -14.64 5.94
C LEU A 287 26.21 -15.21 5.61
N THR A 288 26.34 -16.00 4.54
CA THR A 288 27.64 -16.50 4.09
C THR A 288 28.54 -15.35 3.65
N GLN A 289 28.01 -14.35 2.95
CA GLN A 289 28.77 -13.17 2.54
C GLN A 289 29.19 -12.30 3.74
N LEU A 290 28.28 -12.14 4.71
CA LEU A 290 28.54 -11.44 5.96
C LEU A 290 29.69 -12.09 6.74
N LYS A 291 29.60 -13.42 6.96
CA LYS A 291 30.64 -14.20 7.65
C LYS A 291 31.97 -14.19 6.89
N LYS A 292 31.97 -14.29 5.57
CA LYS A 292 33.19 -14.19 4.76
C LYS A 292 33.89 -12.85 4.88
N LYS A 293 33.12 -11.74 4.90
CA LYS A 293 33.68 -10.38 4.90
C LYS A 293 34.12 -9.92 6.29
N TYR A 294 33.40 -10.34 7.35
CA TYR A 294 33.59 -9.84 8.71
C TYR A 294 33.82 -10.96 9.73
N LEU A 295 34.45 -12.06 9.31
CA LEU A 295 34.60 -13.33 10.05
C LEU A 295 34.71 -13.21 11.58
N GLU A 296 35.69 -12.46 12.08
CA GLU A 296 35.99 -12.31 13.52
C GLU A 296 34.98 -11.41 14.28
N GLN A 297 34.11 -10.69 13.57
CA GLN A 297 33.18 -9.71 14.13
C GLN A 297 31.74 -10.24 14.20
N VAL A 298 31.39 -11.29 13.44
CA VAL A 298 29.99 -11.74 13.32
C VAL A 298 29.65 -12.76 14.39
N VAL A 299 28.55 -12.54 15.11
CA VAL A 299 27.98 -13.45 16.11
C VAL A 299 26.52 -13.71 15.75
N PHE A 300 26.17 -14.98 15.51
CA PHE A 300 24.79 -15.39 15.30
C PHE A 300 24.14 -15.66 16.65
N LEU A 301 23.08 -14.91 16.96
CA LEU A 301 22.36 -15.10 18.22
C LEU A 301 21.51 -16.37 18.16
N PRO A 302 21.31 -17.08 19.29
CA PRO A 302 20.46 -18.26 19.34
C PRO A 302 19.03 -17.96 18.88
N SER A 303 18.43 -18.90 18.15
CA SER A 303 17.03 -18.83 17.72
C SER A 303 16.35 -20.15 18.00
N ASP A 304 15.08 -20.11 18.41
CA ASP A 304 14.24 -21.31 18.53
C ASP A 304 13.45 -21.62 17.26
N ASN A 305 13.57 -20.79 16.22
CA ASN A 305 12.89 -21.02 14.95
C ASN A 305 13.49 -22.23 14.20
N PRO A 306 12.70 -23.28 13.91
CA PRO A 306 13.19 -24.47 13.19
C PRO A 306 13.75 -24.19 11.80
N SER A 307 13.17 -23.23 11.07
CA SER A 307 13.65 -22.85 9.72
C SER A 307 15.02 -22.17 9.77
N VAL A 308 15.28 -21.39 10.83
CA VAL A 308 16.58 -20.75 11.06
C VAL A 308 17.61 -21.80 11.39
N LYS A 309 17.34 -22.69 12.36
CA LYS A 309 18.24 -23.80 12.72
C LYS A 309 18.61 -24.64 11.49
N ALA A 310 17.61 -25.10 10.74
CA ALA A 310 17.82 -25.92 9.55
C ALA A 310 18.60 -25.18 8.45
N SER A 311 18.31 -23.89 8.23
CA SER A 311 19.01 -23.11 7.20
C SER A 311 20.47 -22.85 7.55
N LEU A 312 20.77 -22.51 8.81
CA LEU A 312 22.13 -22.31 9.30
C LEU A 312 22.95 -23.60 9.22
N GLU A 313 22.35 -24.73 9.58
CA GLU A 313 22.97 -26.05 9.44
C GLU A 313 23.32 -26.37 7.98
N ILE A 314 22.40 -26.10 7.04
CA ILE A 314 22.61 -26.36 5.61
C ILE A 314 23.76 -25.53 5.03
N ILE A 315 23.94 -24.28 5.49
CA ILE A 315 25.01 -23.39 5.00
C ILE A 315 26.28 -23.46 5.87
N GLU A 316 26.35 -24.41 6.80
CA GLU A 316 27.51 -24.68 7.67
C GLU A 316 27.94 -23.45 8.51
N ILE A 317 26.97 -22.72 9.07
CA ILE A 317 27.19 -21.56 9.96
C ILE A 317 26.76 -21.86 11.39
#